data_AF-A0A7K3DKT9-F1
#
_entry.id   AF-A0A7K3DKT9-F1
#
_cell.length_a   1.000
_cell.length_b   1.000
_cell.length_c   1.000
_cell.angle_alpha   90.00
_cell.angle_beta   90.00
_cell.angle_gamma   90.00
#
_symmetry.space_group_name_H-M   'P 1'
#
loop_
_entity.id
_entity.type
_entity.pdbx_description
1 polymer ?
#
loop_
_entity_poly.entity_id
_entity_poly.type
_entity_poly.pdbx_seq_one_letter_code
_entity_poly.pdbx_strand_id
1 'polypeptide(L)' 'LTTFRDVEWNAPYYARLGFRVLAEDEVTPGLARIRAAEAAHGLDRWPRVCMRREL' A
#
# COMPACT_ATOMS: atom_id res chain seq x y z
N LEU A 1 5.07 2.77 0.77
CA LEU A 1 4.88 1.36 1.14
C LEU A 1 3.69 0.81 0.38
N THR A 2 3.73 -0.44 -0.04
CA THR A 2 2.59 -1.20 -0.58
C THR A 2 2.29 -2.36 0.39
N THR A 3 1.03 -2.53 0.78
CA THR A 3 0.62 -3.58 1.73
C THR A 3 -0.78 -4.11 1.40
N PHE A 4 -1.27 -5.13 2.10
CA PHE A 4 -2.60 -5.71 1.87
C PHE A 4 -3.71 -4.90 2.56
N ARG A 5 -4.79 -4.61 1.83
CA ARG A 5 -5.94 -3.82 2.29
C ARG A 5 -6.74 -4.54 3.38
N ASP A 6 -7.13 -5.78 3.09
CA ASP A 6 -8.17 -6.49 3.84
C ASP A 6 -7.60 -7.43 4.90
N VAL A 7 -6.31 -7.29 5.21
CA VAL A 7 -5.68 -8.01 6.31
C VAL A 7 -5.90 -7.20 7.58
N GLU A 8 -6.79 -7.69 8.46
CA GLU A 8 -7.33 -6.99 9.62
C GLU A 8 -6.28 -6.40 10.56
N TRP A 9 -5.12 -7.05 10.70
CA TRP A 9 -4.03 -6.57 11.55
C TRP A 9 -3.10 -5.58 10.85
N ASN A 10 -3.10 -5.53 9.52
CA ASN A 10 -2.06 -4.86 8.73
C ASN A 10 -2.25 -3.35 8.71
N ALA A 11 -3.48 -2.89 8.42
CA ALA A 11 -3.80 -1.46 8.43
C ALA A 11 -3.66 -0.84 9.84
N PRO A 12 -4.17 -1.45 10.93
CA PRO A 12 -3.93 -0.94 12.28
C PRO A 12 -2.45 -0.94 12.69
N TYR A 13 -1.69 -1.95 12.27
CA TYR A 13 -0.26 -2.03 12.56
C TYR A 13 0.50 -0.85 11.92
N TYR A 14 0.32 -0.62 10.62
CA TYR A 14 0.99 0.49 9.93
C TYR A 14 0.47 1.85 10.38
N ALA A 15 -0.83 1.96 10.72
CA ALA A 15 -1.39 3.18 11.31
C ALA A 15 -0.69 3.56 12.62
N ARG A 16 -0.43 2.60 13.51
CA ARG A 16 0.34 2.83 14.75
C ARG A 16 1.78 3.29 14.50
N LEU A 17 2.36 2.93 13.36
CA LEU A 17 3.69 3.38 12.93
C LEU A 17 3.67 4.75 12.22
N GLY A 18 2.52 5.45 12.22
CA GLY A 18 2.34 6.77 11.60
C GLY A 18 2.07 6.72 10.09
N PHE A 19 1.71 5.55 9.54
CA PHE A 19 1.34 5.45 8.13
C PHE A 19 -0.15 5.68 7.93
N ARG A 20 -0.50 6.32 6.81
CA ARG A 20 -1.87 6.36 6.31
C ARG A 20 -1.98 5.79 4.91
N VAL A 21 -3.17 5.33 4.57
CA VAL A 21 -3.53 4.96 3.20
C VAL A 21 -3.50 6.22 2.32
N LEU A 22 -2.95 6.07 1.11
CA LEU A 22 -2.97 7.09 0.08
C LEU A 22 -4.23 6.94 -0.79
N ALA A 23 -4.89 8.05 -1.10
CA ALA A 23 -5.86 8.10 -2.17
C ALA A 23 -5.17 7.93 -3.53
N GLU A 24 -5.94 7.62 -4.59
CA GLU A 24 -5.40 7.31 -5.92
C GLU A 24 -4.63 8.47 -6.54
N ASP A 25 -5.07 9.70 -6.30
CA ASP A 25 -4.42 10.95 -6.72
C ASP A 25 -3.12 11.25 -5.95
N GLU A 26 -2.93 10.63 -4.79
CA GLU A 26 -1.71 10.77 -3.97
C GLU A 26 -0.66 9.69 -4.28
N VAL A 27 -1.03 8.67 -5.07
CA VAL A 27 -0.11 7.61 -5.47
C VAL A 27 0.93 8.16 -6.44
N THR A 28 2.17 8.25 -5.98
CA THR A 28 3.27 8.71 -6.82
C THR A 28 3.58 7.71 -7.95
N PRO A 29 4.18 8.17 -9.06
CA PRO A 29 4.60 7.27 -10.15
C PRO A 29 5.54 6.15 -9.69
N GLY A 30 6.34 6.40 -8.64
CA GLY A 30 7.20 5.38 -8.04
C GLY A 30 6.40 4.26 -7.35
N LEU A 31 5.38 4.61 -6.57
CA LEU A 31 4.51 3.64 -5.92
C LEU A 31 3.64 2.87 -6.93
N ALA A 32 3.19 3.55 -8.00
CA ALA A 32 2.49 2.90 -9.10
C ALA A 32 3.37 1.84 -9.78
N ARG A 33 4.65 2.14 -10.04
CA ARG A 33 5.61 1.16 -10.60
C ARG A 33 5.83 -0.03 -9.67
N ILE A 34 5.92 0.20 -8.36
CA ILE A 34 6.05 -0.88 -7.38
C ILE A 34 4.81 -1.79 -7.43
N ARG A 35 3.60 -1.21 -7.42
CA ARG A 35 2.36 -2.00 -7.55
C ARG A 35 2.30 -2.80 -8.85
N ALA A 36 2.74 -2.21 -9.97
CA ALA A 36 2.77 -2.90 -11.25
C ALA A 36 3.77 -4.07 -11.25
N ALA A 37 4.95 -3.90 -10.66
CA ALA A 37 5.92 -4.98 -10.50
C ALA A 37 5.39 -6.08 -9.58
N GLU A 38 4.75 -5.72 -8.46
CA GLU A 38 4.09 -6.68 -7.56
C GLU A 38 3.01 -7.50 -8.29
N ALA A 39 2.20 -6.85 -9.14
CA ALA A 39 1.20 -7.52 -9.96
C ALA A 39 1.83 -8.47 -11.00
N ALA A 40 2.93 -8.07 -11.65
CA ALA A 40 3.67 -8.93 -12.56
C ALA A 40 4.23 -10.19 -11.85
N HIS A 41 4.50 -10.10 -10.54
CA HIS A 41 4.90 -11.22 -9.70
C HIS A 41 3.71 -11.97 -9.06
N GLY A 42 2.47 -11.62 -9.40
CA GLY A 42 1.25 -12.28 -8.92
C GLY A 42 0.88 -11.95 -7.46
N LEU A 43 1.44 -10.87 -6.90
CA LEU A 43 1.16 -10.41 -5.52
C LEU A 43 -0.09 -9.52 -5.43
N ASP A 44 -0.78 -9.30 -6.55
CA ASP A 44 -2.05 -8.58 -6.67
C ASP A 44 -3.29 -9.49 -6.50
N ARG A 45 -3.10 -10.81 -6.32
CA ARG A 45 -4.19 -11.76 -6.01
C ARG A 45 -5.02 -11.36 -4.79
N TRP A 46 -4.44 -10.56 -3.89
CA TRP A 46 -5.11 -9.96 -2.75
C TRP A 46 -5.09 -8.44 -2.86
N PRO A 47 -6.17 -7.72 -2.48
CA PRO A 47 -6.25 -6.27 -2.62
C PRO A 47 -5.08 -5.56 -1.93
N ARG A 48 -4.38 -4.71 -2.68
CA ARG A 48 -3.22 -3.93 -2.20
C ARG A 48 -3.57 -2.45 -2.03
N VAL A 49 -2.91 -1.79 -1.08
CA VAL A 49 -2.97 -0.34 -0.85
C VAL A 49 -1.58 0.25 -0.80
N CYS A 50 -1.48 1.51 -1.23
CA CYS A 50 -0.31 2.34 -0.98
C CYS A 50 -0.48 3.03 0.38
N MET A 51 0.57 3.04 1.18
CA MET A 51 0.65 3.82 2.41
C MET A 51 1.89 4.70 2.44
N ARG A 52 1.75 5.86 3.10
CA ARG A 52 2.83 6.82 3.36
C ARG A 52 2.89 7.11 4.85
N ARG A 53 4.10 7.19 5.40
CA ARG A 53 4.31 7.71 6.76
C ARG A 53 4.18 9.22 6.74
N GLU A 54 3.31 9.75 7.58
CA GLU A 54 3.26 11.19 7.82
C GLU A 54 4.30 11.48 8.91
N LEU A 55 5.26 12.34 8.59
CA LEU A 55 6.31 12.77 9.51
C LEU A 55 5.80 13.96 10.33
#